data_AF-A0A9X0QCM6-F1
#
_entry.id   AF-A0A9X0QCM6-F1
#
_cell.length_a   1.000
_cell.length_b   1.000
_cell.length_c   1.000
_cell.angle_alpha   90.00
_cell.angle_beta   90.00
_cell.angle_gamma   90.00
#
_symmetry.space_group_name_H-M   'P 1'
#
loop_
_entity.id
_entity.type
_entity.pdbx_description
1 polymer ?
#
loop_
_entity_poly.entity_id
_entity_poly.type
_entity_poly.pdbx_seq_one_letter_code
_entity_poly.pdbx_strand_id
1 'polypeptide(L)'
;MNRTATDFLTRCFAPGDTIALLLRNESTSTTQQRVVPLERALAPRYQGWLVHENHNSANIYVAANPLFAGSRRRTKDCIASVRHLYIDIDVNGEARIAALRASDLVPEPNTIVATSTGKYQVLWRVEGFDFYTQEMTLKLLTLAFHGDIACTDCNRVLRVPGFRNCKYDPPQLITVEYGADATYQPDDFRLYMLREAACIPPVRTQYRRPDMHTHSEHDWAWVSQELAHGKDAAILTKELASRRSDKPNPSYYAQRTVDMASARQWLLQGTSIQDVIASLERRRQLEIPNATCSARAREIAATAQRMIARK
;
A
#
# COMPACT_ATOMS: atom_id res chain seq x y z
N MET A 1 9.92 -9.47 28.77
CA MET A 1 10.27 -9.06 27.39
C MET A 1 9.29 -9.73 26.45
N ASN A 2 8.70 -9.02 25.49
CA ASN A 2 7.72 -9.58 24.56
C ASN A 2 8.44 -10.40 23.49
N ARG A 3 8.64 -11.70 23.75
CA ARG A 3 9.43 -12.58 22.87
C ARG A 3 8.78 -12.72 21.50
N THR A 4 7.45 -12.86 21.45
CA THR A 4 6.69 -12.94 20.19
C THR A 4 6.92 -11.73 19.29
N ALA A 5 6.86 -10.52 19.85
CA ALA A 5 7.13 -9.29 19.08
C ALA A 5 8.57 -9.24 18.56
N THR A 6 9.53 -9.64 19.39
CA THR A 6 10.96 -9.65 19.04
C THR A 6 11.24 -10.65 17.91
N ASP A 7 10.68 -11.86 18.01
CA ASP A 7 10.82 -12.92 17.00
C ASP A 7 10.17 -12.50 15.68
N PHE A 8 8.98 -11.89 15.73
CA PHE A 8 8.28 -11.39 14.54
C PHE A 8 9.11 -10.32 13.82
N LEU A 9 9.60 -9.31 14.54
CA LEU A 9 10.42 -8.25 13.94
C LEU A 9 11.71 -8.80 13.33
N THR A 10 12.36 -9.76 13.98
CA THR A 10 13.59 -10.39 13.48
C THR A 10 13.33 -11.25 12.23
N ARG A 11 12.14 -11.82 12.10
CA ARG A 11 11.75 -12.58 10.88
C ARG A 11 11.36 -11.68 9.72
N CYS A 12 10.85 -10.48 10.00
CA CYS A 12 10.44 -9.51 8.99
C CYS A 12 11.60 -8.66 8.46
N PHE A 13 12.59 -8.33 9.27
CA PHE A 13 13.63 -7.36 8.91
C PHE A 13 15.04 -7.92 9.02
N ALA A 14 15.92 -7.46 8.15
CA ALA A 14 17.34 -7.80 8.21
C ALA A 14 18.06 -6.93 9.25
N PRO A 15 19.16 -7.41 9.84
CA PRO A 15 20.05 -6.56 10.64
C PRO A 15 20.45 -5.29 9.88
N GLY A 16 20.41 -4.14 10.55
CA GLY A 16 20.68 -2.83 9.98
C GLY A 16 19.48 -2.16 9.29
N ASP A 17 18.38 -2.87 9.07
CA ASP A 17 17.17 -2.27 8.49
C ASP A 17 16.65 -1.13 9.39
N THR A 18 16.29 0.00 8.78
CA THR A 18 15.57 1.07 9.46
C THR A 18 14.07 0.81 9.35
N ILE A 19 13.36 0.71 10.48
CA ILE A 19 11.93 0.40 10.51
C ILE A 19 11.12 1.57 11.08
N ALA A 20 9.86 1.68 10.65
CA ALA A 20 8.93 2.64 11.22
C ALA A 20 7.91 1.94 12.12
N LEU A 21 7.89 2.29 13.40
CA LEU A 21 6.86 1.89 14.35
C LEU A 21 5.81 2.99 14.46
N LEU A 22 4.54 2.60 14.37
CA LEU A 22 3.39 3.48 14.52
C LEU A 22 2.60 3.03 15.75
N LEU A 23 2.31 3.98 16.64
CA LEU A 23 1.49 3.79 17.81
C LEU A 23 0.25 4.66 17.64
N ARG A 24 -0.93 4.05 17.74
CA ARG A 24 -2.21 4.74 17.60
C ARG A 24 -3.13 4.43 18.76
N ASN A 25 -3.48 5.44 19.53
CA ASN A 25 -4.52 5.34 20.53
C ASN A 25 -5.83 5.86 19.91
N GLU A 26 -6.83 4.98 19.79
CA GLU A 26 -8.10 5.32 19.15
C GLU A 26 -8.98 6.20 20.05
N SER A 27 -8.92 6.02 21.38
CA SER A 27 -9.78 6.79 22.30
C SER A 27 -9.34 8.24 22.41
N THR A 28 -8.03 8.49 22.41
CA THR A 28 -7.47 9.85 22.44
C THR A 28 -7.21 10.41 21.04
N SER A 29 -7.40 9.62 19.98
CA SER A 29 -7.01 9.94 18.60
C SER A 29 -5.54 10.37 18.46
N THR A 30 -4.67 9.95 19.38
CA THR A 30 -3.25 10.30 19.35
C THR A 30 -2.48 9.29 18.50
N THR A 31 -1.55 9.82 17.70
CA THR A 31 -0.67 9.02 16.86
C THR A 31 0.77 9.42 17.13
N GLN A 32 1.62 8.42 17.38
CA GLN A 32 3.05 8.61 17.51
C GLN A 32 3.77 7.70 16.52
N GLN A 33 4.81 8.23 15.87
CA GLN A 33 5.66 7.44 14.99
C GLN A 33 7.11 7.54 15.45
N ARG A 34 7.83 6.42 15.38
CA ARG A 34 9.27 6.39 15.57
C ARG A 34 9.91 5.60 14.44
N VAL A 35 10.90 6.20 13.78
CA VAL A 35 11.73 5.55 12.76
C VAL A 35 13.08 5.27 13.39
N VAL A 36 13.44 3.99 13.50
CA VAL A 36 14.61 3.54 14.25
C VAL A 36 15.27 2.35 13.56
N PRO A 37 16.58 2.12 13.76
CA PRO A 37 17.20 0.84 13.40
C PRO A 37 16.50 -0.32 14.11
N LEU A 38 16.44 -1.49 13.45
CA LEU A 38 15.84 -2.71 13.99
C LEU A 38 16.38 -3.04 15.39
N GLU A 39 17.69 -2.96 15.60
CA GLU A 39 18.35 -3.28 16.86
C GLU A 39 17.86 -2.42 18.02
N ARG A 40 17.55 -1.15 17.72
CA ARG A 40 16.96 -0.25 18.72
C ARG A 40 15.55 -0.67 19.09
N ALA A 41 14.75 -1.11 18.12
CA ALA A 41 13.41 -1.62 18.38
C ALA A 41 13.44 -2.95 19.17
N LEU A 42 14.44 -3.81 18.95
CA LEU A 42 14.63 -5.08 19.66
C LEU A 42 15.20 -4.90 21.07
N ALA A 43 15.85 -3.78 21.36
CA ALA A 43 16.47 -3.53 22.67
C ALA A 43 15.45 -3.65 23.83
N PRO A 44 15.82 -4.27 24.98
CA PRO A 44 14.91 -4.51 26.09
C PRO A 44 14.17 -3.26 26.59
N ARG A 45 14.87 -2.12 26.67
CA ARG A 45 14.27 -0.84 27.07
C ARG A 45 13.19 -0.37 26.10
N TYR A 46 13.39 -0.56 24.80
CA TYR A 46 12.44 -0.15 23.77
C TYR A 46 11.22 -1.07 23.74
N GLN A 47 11.43 -2.38 23.89
CA GLN A 47 10.36 -3.35 24.07
C GLN A 47 9.52 -3.07 25.33
N GLY A 48 10.18 -2.71 26.45
CA GLY A 48 9.49 -2.29 27.67
C GLY A 48 8.62 -1.04 27.47
N TRP A 49 9.12 -0.07 26.70
CA TRP A 49 8.34 1.11 26.31
C TRP A 49 7.13 0.74 25.45
N LEU A 50 7.27 -0.11 24.43
CA LEU A 50 6.13 -0.55 23.60
C LEU A 50 5.06 -1.28 24.43
N VAL A 51 5.47 -2.11 25.39
CA VAL A 51 4.54 -2.78 26.31
C VAL A 51 3.78 -1.77 27.16
N HIS A 52 4.48 -0.75 27.68
CA HIS A 52 3.85 0.33 28.45
C HIS A 52 2.82 1.10 27.61
N GLU A 53 3.17 1.50 26.39
CA GLU A 53 2.23 2.21 25.50
C GLU A 53 1.02 1.34 25.14
N ASN A 54 1.22 0.05 24.87
CA ASN A 54 0.10 -0.86 24.58
C ASN A 54 -0.82 -1.09 25.79
N HIS A 55 -0.25 -1.10 27.01
CA HIS A 55 -1.04 -1.11 28.24
C HIS A 55 -1.88 0.17 28.40
N ASN A 56 -1.37 1.30 27.90
CA ASN A 56 -2.09 2.58 27.83
C ASN A 56 -2.93 2.73 26.54
N SER A 57 -3.45 1.61 26.02
CA SER A 57 -4.37 1.54 24.88
C SER A 57 -3.80 1.95 23.52
N ALA A 58 -2.48 2.08 23.37
CA ALA A 58 -1.87 2.31 22.06
C ALA A 58 -1.81 1.00 21.26
N ASN A 59 -2.39 1.00 20.06
CA ASN A 59 -2.21 -0.06 19.08
C ASN A 59 -0.82 0.05 18.44
N ILE A 60 -0.08 -1.06 18.43
CA ILE A 60 1.31 -1.10 17.94
C ILE A 60 1.34 -1.67 16.52
N TYR A 61 2.01 -0.96 15.61
CA TYR A 61 2.21 -1.37 14.23
C TYR A 61 3.65 -1.15 13.80
N VAL A 62 4.07 -1.87 12.76
CA VAL A 62 5.35 -1.70 12.06
C VAL A 62 5.12 -1.55 10.56
N ALA A 63 5.88 -0.70 9.87
CA ALA A 63 5.85 -0.66 8.40
C ALA A 63 6.18 -2.04 7.84
N ALA A 64 5.48 -2.49 6.79
CA ALA A 64 5.72 -3.80 6.18
C ALA A 64 7.10 -3.89 5.52
N ASN A 65 7.65 -2.76 5.09
CA ASN A 65 8.92 -2.68 4.36
C ASN A 65 9.89 -1.74 5.09
N PRO A 66 11.21 -1.98 5.00
CA PRO A 66 12.21 -1.11 5.60
C PRO A 66 12.23 0.27 4.93
N LEU A 67 12.69 1.27 5.66
CA LEU A 67 12.83 2.65 5.22
C LEU A 67 14.31 2.99 4.97
N PHE A 68 14.56 4.04 4.19
CA PHE A 68 15.91 4.60 4.07
C PHE A 68 16.39 5.12 5.43
N ALA A 69 17.68 4.91 5.72
CA ALA A 69 18.32 5.48 6.91
C ALA A 69 18.15 7.01 6.93
N GLY A 70 17.84 7.57 8.10
CA GLY A 70 17.57 9.00 8.26
C GLY A 70 16.13 9.44 7.93
N SER A 71 15.28 8.54 7.43
CA SER A 71 13.86 8.83 7.21
C SER A 71 13.18 9.26 8.51
N ARG A 72 12.36 10.31 8.44
CA ARG A 72 11.55 10.80 9.57
C ARG A 72 10.05 10.56 9.38
N ARG A 73 9.64 10.12 8.19
CA ARG A 73 8.26 9.88 7.77
C ARG A 73 8.13 8.48 7.19
N ARG A 74 6.89 8.00 7.01
CA ARG A 74 6.54 6.71 6.39
C ARG A 74 5.72 6.94 5.12
N THR A 75 6.19 7.85 4.26
CA THR A 75 5.63 8.04 2.91
C THR A 75 6.23 6.98 1.98
N LYS A 76 5.62 6.76 0.81
CA LYS A 76 6.13 5.81 -0.19
C LYS A 76 7.59 6.07 -0.56
N ASP A 77 7.97 7.35 -0.71
CA ASP A 77 9.33 7.76 -1.05
C ASP A 77 10.36 7.47 0.05
N CYS A 78 9.92 7.12 1.26
CA CYS A 78 10.82 6.73 2.35
C CYS A 78 11.11 5.23 2.40
N ILE A 79 10.38 4.41 1.64
CA ILE A 79 10.57 2.95 1.64
C ILE A 79 11.85 2.62 0.86
N ALA A 80 12.75 1.87 1.49
CA ALA A 80 14.06 1.55 0.93
C ALA A 80 14.00 0.40 -0.08
N SER A 81 13.23 -0.63 0.23
CA SER A 81 13.13 -1.83 -0.61
C SER A 81 11.81 -2.57 -0.35
N VAL A 82 11.41 -3.41 -1.29
CA VAL A 82 10.33 -4.38 -1.08
C VAL A 82 10.89 -5.55 -0.29
N ARG A 83 10.24 -5.89 0.82
CA ARG A 83 10.59 -7.04 1.68
C ARG A 83 9.44 -8.02 1.80
N HIS A 84 8.20 -7.52 1.75
CA HIS A 84 7.03 -8.36 1.89
C HIS A 84 5.95 -8.05 0.86
N LEU A 85 5.25 -9.10 0.46
CA LEU A 85 3.85 -9.02 0.05
C LEU A 85 2.96 -9.33 1.24
N TYR A 86 1.73 -8.81 1.23
CA TYR A 86 0.76 -9.01 2.29
C TYR A 86 -0.67 -8.92 1.79
N ILE A 87 -1.58 -9.51 2.55
CA ILE A 87 -3.02 -9.32 2.38
C ILE A 87 -3.67 -9.16 3.75
N ASP A 88 -4.59 -8.21 3.86
CA ASP A 88 -5.41 -7.99 5.06
C ASP A 88 -6.79 -8.61 4.84
N ILE A 89 -7.19 -9.51 5.72
CA ILE A 89 -8.41 -10.32 5.63
C ILE A 89 -9.31 -9.96 6.82
N ASP A 90 -10.34 -9.15 6.55
CA ASP A 90 -11.24 -8.63 7.57
C ASP A 90 -12.58 -9.38 7.70
N VAL A 91 -12.94 -10.21 6.72
CA VAL A 91 -14.25 -10.88 6.62
C VAL A 91 -14.05 -12.35 6.27
N ASN A 92 -14.79 -13.26 6.90
CA ASN A 92 -14.72 -14.70 6.65
C ASN A 92 -13.28 -15.26 6.72
N GLY A 93 -12.51 -14.85 7.73
CA GLY A 93 -11.08 -15.12 7.84
C GLY A 93 -10.71 -16.59 7.68
N GLU A 94 -11.32 -17.49 8.46
CA GLU A 94 -11.01 -18.94 8.41
C GLU A 94 -11.14 -19.52 7.01
N ALA A 95 -12.27 -19.26 6.36
CA ALA A 95 -12.56 -19.77 5.02
C ALA A 95 -11.56 -19.22 4.00
N ARG A 96 -11.14 -17.96 4.14
CA ARG A 96 -10.17 -17.34 3.22
C ARG A 96 -8.74 -17.82 3.46
N ILE A 97 -8.34 -18.06 4.71
CA ILE A 97 -7.07 -18.70 5.03
C ILE A 97 -7.04 -20.12 4.47
N ALA A 98 -8.12 -20.89 4.64
CA ALA A 98 -8.23 -22.23 4.07
C ALA A 98 -8.14 -22.21 2.54
N ALA A 99 -8.87 -21.31 1.87
CA ALA A 99 -8.81 -21.13 0.42
C ALA A 99 -7.42 -20.72 -0.08
N LEU A 100 -6.74 -19.84 0.66
CA LEU A 100 -5.39 -19.39 0.34
C LEU A 100 -4.38 -20.53 0.46
N ARG A 101 -4.44 -21.33 1.54
CA ARG A 101 -3.56 -22.50 1.73
C ARG A 101 -3.78 -23.61 0.69
N ALA A 102 -5.01 -23.74 0.19
CA ALA A 102 -5.36 -24.74 -0.82
C ALA A 102 -5.10 -24.27 -2.27
N SER A 103 -4.62 -23.04 -2.47
CA SER A 103 -4.47 -22.46 -3.79
C SER A 103 -3.05 -22.61 -4.34
N ASP A 104 -2.94 -23.06 -5.59
CA ASP A 104 -1.67 -23.07 -6.34
C ASP A 104 -1.33 -21.71 -6.97
N LEU A 105 -2.15 -20.67 -6.74
CA LEU A 105 -1.92 -19.33 -7.28
C LEU A 105 -0.83 -18.57 -6.51
N VAL A 106 -0.58 -18.96 -5.27
CA VAL A 106 0.38 -18.32 -4.38
C VAL A 106 1.16 -19.40 -3.63
N PRO A 107 2.41 -19.14 -3.25
CA PRO A 107 3.14 -20.08 -2.42
C PRO A 107 2.59 -20.06 -0.98
N GLU A 108 3.02 -21.04 -0.18
CA GLU A 108 2.70 -21.08 1.25
C GLU A 108 3.13 -19.76 1.95
N PRO A 109 2.29 -19.17 2.81
CA PRO A 109 2.67 -17.98 3.57
C PRO A 109 3.84 -18.21 4.52
N ASN A 110 4.68 -17.19 4.68
CA ASN A 110 5.70 -17.19 5.74
C ASN A 110 5.09 -16.91 7.12
N THR A 111 4.07 -16.06 7.17
CA THR A 111 3.53 -15.59 8.44
C THR A 111 2.05 -15.26 8.31
N ILE A 112 1.25 -15.75 9.26
CA ILE A 112 -0.17 -15.42 9.40
C ILE A 112 -0.36 -14.80 10.78
N VAL A 113 -0.75 -13.52 10.81
CA VAL A 113 -1.01 -12.76 12.02
C VAL A 113 -2.52 -12.70 12.26
N ALA A 114 -3.00 -13.31 13.34
CA ALA A 114 -4.38 -13.14 13.76
C ALA A 114 -4.51 -11.80 14.50
N THR A 115 -5.15 -10.81 13.87
CA THR A 115 -5.22 -9.43 14.39
C THR A 115 -6.38 -9.23 15.36
N SER A 116 -7.39 -10.08 15.26
CA SER A 116 -8.57 -10.21 16.13
C SER A 116 -9.38 -11.43 15.67
N THR A 117 -10.44 -11.81 16.38
CA THR A 117 -11.31 -12.95 16.02
C THR A 117 -11.74 -12.91 14.55
N GLY A 118 -11.33 -13.93 13.79
CA GLY A 118 -11.70 -14.09 12.38
C GLY A 118 -11.05 -13.10 11.40
N LYS A 119 -10.00 -12.37 11.84
CA LYS A 119 -9.28 -11.38 11.02
C LYS A 119 -7.79 -11.65 10.99
N TYR A 120 -7.21 -11.59 9.79
CA TYR A 120 -5.86 -12.05 9.54
C TYR A 120 -5.06 -11.10 8.65
N GLN A 121 -3.77 -10.92 8.95
CA GLN A 121 -2.79 -10.37 8.03
C GLN A 121 -1.85 -11.50 7.61
N VAL A 122 -1.80 -11.80 6.32
CA VAL A 122 -0.94 -12.85 5.76
C VAL A 122 0.22 -12.19 5.05
N LEU A 123 1.44 -12.69 5.27
CA LEU A 123 2.67 -12.12 4.74
C LEU A 123 3.48 -13.19 3.98
N TRP A 124 4.13 -12.73 2.92
CA TRP A 124 5.19 -13.45 2.22
C TRP A 124 6.44 -12.59 2.19
N ARG A 125 7.58 -13.16 2.55
CA ARG A 125 8.91 -12.59 2.38
C ARG A 125 9.29 -12.72 0.91
N VAL A 126 9.72 -11.63 0.29
CA VAL A 126 9.99 -11.60 -1.14
C VAL A 126 11.27 -10.86 -1.50
N GLU A 127 11.81 -11.21 -2.67
CA GLU A 127 12.91 -10.52 -3.35
C GLU A 127 12.57 -10.36 -4.84
N GLY A 128 13.33 -9.52 -5.57
CA GLY A 128 13.11 -9.31 -7.01
C GLY A 128 11.91 -8.43 -7.36
N PHE A 129 11.22 -7.84 -6.38
CA PHE A 129 10.10 -6.92 -6.62
C PHE A 129 10.55 -5.45 -6.62
N ASP A 130 10.11 -4.70 -7.64
CA ASP A 130 10.02 -3.25 -7.55
C ASP A 130 8.68 -2.81 -6.91
N PHE A 131 8.56 -1.54 -6.51
CA PHE A 131 7.34 -1.04 -5.85
C PHE A 131 6.09 -1.15 -6.74
N TYR A 132 6.25 -0.99 -8.05
CA TYR A 132 5.12 -1.08 -8.97
C TYR A 132 4.57 -2.51 -9.02
N THR A 133 5.45 -3.48 -9.20
CA THR A 133 5.15 -4.91 -9.26
C THR A 133 4.59 -5.36 -7.93
N GLN A 134 5.17 -4.92 -6.80
CA GLN A 134 4.62 -5.18 -5.47
C GLN A 134 3.17 -4.71 -5.36
N GLU A 135 2.88 -3.43 -5.59
CA GLU A 135 1.50 -2.91 -5.45
C GLU A 135 0.51 -3.56 -6.42
N MET A 136 0.97 -3.96 -7.61
CA MET A 136 0.16 -4.71 -8.56
C MET A 136 -0.14 -6.12 -8.06
N THR A 137 0.85 -6.84 -7.54
CA THR A 137 0.68 -8.17 -6.97
C THR A 137 -0.20 -8.12 -5.72
N LEU A 138 -0.04 -7.12 -4.85
CA LEU A 138 -0.94 -6.88 -3.70
C LEU A 138 -2.40 -6.71 -4.14
N LYS A 139 -2.66 -5.95 -5.23
CA LYS A 139 -4.03 -5.81 -5.78
C LYS A 139 -4.59 -7.12 -6.31
N LEU A 140 -3.77 -7.92 -6.99
CA LEU A 140 -4.18 -9.23 -7.49
C LEU A 140 -4.43 -10.23 -6.36
N LEU A 141 -3.59 -10.24 -5.32
CA LEU A 141 -3.82 -11.01 -4.09
C LEU A 141 -5.17 -10.64 -3.46
N THR A 142 -5.42 -9.34 -3.30
CA THR A 142 -6.68 -8.84 -2.76
C THR A 142 -7.88 -9.26 -3.62
N LEU A 143 -7.76 -9.22 -4.95
CA LEU A 143 -8.82 -9.68 -5.85
C LEU A 143 -9.07 -11.19 -5.72
N ALA A 144 -8.00 -11.99 -5.72
CA ALA A 144 -8.03 -13.45 -5.68
C ALA A 144 -8.62 -14.00 -4.38
N PHE A 145 -8.22 -13.41 -3.25
CA PHE A 145 -8.54 -13.91 -1.91
C PHE A 145 -9.45 -12.94 -1.11
N HIS A 146 -10.06 -11.99 -1.83
CA HIS A 146 -11.02 -11.03 -1.30
C HIS A 146 -10.52 -10.14 -0.14
N GLY A 147 -9.23 -9.82 -0.11
CA GLY A 147 -8.63 -8.97 0.93
C GLY A 147 -9.19 -7.53 0.97
N ASP A 148 -8.70 -6.72 1.89
CA ASP A 148 -9.00 -5.30 1.92
C ASP A 148 -8.28 -4.56 0.77
N ILE A 149 -9.06 -3.90 -0.08
CA ILE A 149 -8.58 -3.11 -1.23
C ILE A 149 -7.74 -1.91 -0.82
N ALA A 150 -7.92 -1.39 0.41
CA ALA A 150 -7.14 -0.29 0.95
C ALA A 150 -5.76 -0.71 1.46
N CYS A 151 -5.43 -2.01 1.45
CA CYS A 151 -4.19 -2.57 1.97
C CYS A 151 -3.17 -2.94 0.87
N THR A 152 -3.09 -2.14 -0.19
CA THR A 152 -2.31 -2.48 -1.40
C THR A 152 -1.15 -1.51 -1.69
N ASP A 153 -0.84 -0.61 -0.75
CA ASP A 153 0.24 0.38 -0.84
C ASP A 153 1.57 -0.14 -0.28
N CYS A 154 2.72 0.16 -0.91
CA CYS A 154 4.04 -0.33 -0.48
C CYS A 154 4.49 0.16 0.91
N ASN A 155 3.90 1.24 1.42
CA ASN A 155 4.23 1.80 2.72
C ASN A 155 3.29 1.33 3.84
N ARG A 156 2.49 0.27 3.63
CA ARG A 156 1.52 -0.26 4.61
C ARG A 156 2.15 -0.58 5.95
N VAL A 157 1.35 -0.53 7.02
CA VAL A 157 1.74 -0.99 8.36
C VAL A 157 1.00 -2.27 8.75
N LEU A 158 1.68 -3.12 9.50
CA LEU A 158 1.23 -4.42 9.97
C LEU A 158 1.11 -4.40 11.49
N ARG A 159 0.20 -5.19 12.02
CA ARG A 159 0.08 -5.42 13.46
C ARG A 159 1.30 -6.17 13.97
N VAL A 160 1.76 -5.84 15.17
CA VAL A 160 2.88 -6.55 15.81
C VAL A 160 2.31 -7.59 16.78
N PRO A 161 2.54 -8.90 16.55
CA PRO A 161 2.11 -9.97 17.43
C PRO A 161 2.71 -9.87 18.84
N GLY A 162 1.98 -10.40 19.82
CA GLY A 162 2.32 -10.30 21.25
C GLY A 162 1.82 -9.02 21.92
N PHE A 163 1.32 -8.05 21.16
CA PHE A 163 0.60 -6.89 21.70
C PHE A 163 -0.92 -7.09 21.58
N ARG A 164 -1.69 -6.28 22.30
CA ARG A 164 -3.15 -6.27 22.23
C ARG A 164 -3.64 -5.28 21.17
N ASN A 165 -4.65 -5.70 20.41
CA ASN A 165 -5.47 -4.83 19.59
C ASN A 165 -6.50 -4.13 20.48
N CYS A 166 -6.21 -2.87 20.81
CA CYS A 166 -7.01 -2.02 21.70
C CYS A 166 -8.20 -1.36 21.02
N LYS A 167 -8.51 -1.72 19.76
CA LYS A 167 -9.73 -1.26 19.07
C LYS A 167 -11.01 -1.91 19.64
N TYR A 168 -10.86 -3.04 20.33
CA TYR A 168 -11.94 -3.82 20.90
C TYR A 168 -11.98 -3.70 22.42
N ASP A 169 -13.15 -3.93 23.00
CA ASP A 169 -13.35 -4.06 24.43
C ASP A 169 -14.03 -5.41 24.75
N PRO A 170 -13.35 -6.35 25.44
CA PRO A 170 -11.97 -6.25 25.90
C PRO A 170 -10.95 -6.27 24.74
N PRO A 171 -9.75 -5.68 24.91
CA PRO A 171 -8.68 -5.75 23.92
C PRO A 171 -8.28 -7.18 23.58
N GLN A 172 -8.08 -7.47 22.30
CA GLN A 172 -7.78 -8.82 21.83
C GLN A 172 -6.27 -9.03 21.61
N LEU A 173 -5.71 -10.15 22.06
CA LEU A 173 -4.30 -10.46 21.83
C LEU A 173 -4.05 -10.75 20.35
N ILE A 174 -3.03 -10.12 19.77
CA ILE A 174 -2.58 -10.40 18.41
C ILE A 174 -1.62 -11.59 18.47
N THR A 175 -1.93 -12.66 17.77
CA THR A 175 -1.11 -13.88 17.70
C THR A 175 -0.52 -14.08 16.31
N VAL A 176 0.43 -15.01 16.21
CA VAL A 176 1.13 -15.29 14.95
C VAL A 176 1.37 -16.77 14.78
N GLU A 177 1.16 -17.24 13.57
CA GLU A 177 1.59 -18.54 13.07
C GLU A 177 2.70 -18.31 12.04
N TYR A 178 3.77 -19.09 12.15
CA TYR A 178 4.86 -19.10 11.17
C TYR A 178 4.72 -20.33 10.28
N GLY A 179 4.68 -20.10 8.96
CA GLY A 179 4.65 -21.15 7.94
C GLY A 179 6.03 -21.37 7.35
N ALA A 180 6.11 -21.34 6.03
CA ALA A 180 7.34 -21.56 5.28
C ALA A 180 8.47 -20.59 5.69
N ASP A 181 9.71 -21.08 5.70
CA ASP A 181 10.90 -20.25 5.85
C ASP A 181 11.63 -20.09 4.50
N ALA A 182 10.91 -19.51 3.53
CA ALA A 182 11.41 -19.26 2.19
C ALA A 182 11.37 -17.76 1.85
N THR A 183 12.11 -17.37 0.81
CA THR A 183 12.00 -16.06 0.19
C THR A 183 11.52 -16.26 -1.24
N TYR A 184 10.40 -15.63 -1.59
CA TYR A 184 9.75 -15.84 -2.89
C TYR A 184 10.13 -14.75 -3.90
N GLN A 185 10.17 -15.14 -5.17
CA GLN A 185 10.36 -14.28 -6.34
C GLN A 185 9.01 -13.96 -7.00
N PRO A 186 8.94 -12.99 -7.92
CA PRO A 186 7.69 -12.68 -8.63
C PRO A 186 7.01 -13.87 -9.30
N ASP A 187 7.80 -14.78 -9.89
CA ASP A 187 7.29 -15.93 -10.64
C ASP A 187 6.64 -17.02 -9.76
N ASP A 188 6.88 -16.98 -8.45
CA ASP A 188 6.22 -17.89 -7.50
C ASP A 188 4.72 -17.54 -7.35
N PHE A 189 4.31 -16.32 -7.73
CA PHE A 189 2.93 -15.84 -7.65
C PHE A 189 2.25 -15.97 -9.02
N ARG A 190 1.50 -17.05 -9.22
CA ARG A 190 0.78 -17.37 -10.47
C ARG A 190 -0.53 -16.60 -10.66
N LEU A 191 -0.59 -15.39 -10.11
CA LEU A 191 -1.77 -14.52 -10.13
C LEU A 191 -2.05 -13.91 -11.52
N TYR A 192 -1.10 -14.01 -12.46
CA TYR A 192 -1.32 -13.63 -13.86
C TYR A 192 -2.39 -14.49 -14.54
N MET A 193 -2.63 -15.73 -14.07
CA MET A 193 -3.71 -16.57 -14.58
C MET A 193 -5.10 -15.97 -14.33
N LEU A 194 -5.27 -15.15 -13.28
CA LEU A 194 -6.51 -14.39 -13.04
C LEU A 194 -6.68 -13.26 -14.05
N ARG A 195 -5.57 -12.76 -14.58
CA ARG A 195 -5.52 -11.75 -15.63
C ARG A 195 -5.97 -12.32 -16.97
N GLU A 196 -5.53 -13.55 -17.28
CA GLU A 196 -5.86 -14.28 -18.52
C GLU A 196 -7.26 -14.90 -18.47
N ALA A 197 -7.70 -15.44 -17.33
CA ALA A 197 -9.07 -15.91 -17.14
C ALA A 197 -10.10 -14.76 -17.21
N ALA A 198 -9.70 -13.54 -16.86
CA ALA A 198 -10.51 -12.34 -17.04
C ALA A 198 -10.55 -11.82 -18.50
N CYS A 199 -9.78 -12.40 -19.43
CA CYS A 199 -9.84 -12.11 -20.86
C CYS A 199 -10.91 -12.92 -21.63
N ILE A 200 -11.69 -13.76 -20.94
CA ILE A 200 -12.95 -14.32 -21.47
C ILE A 200 -13.98 -13.18 -21.48
N PRO A 201 -14.75 -12.95 -22.58
CA PRO A 201 -15.69 -11.83 -22.63
C PRO A 201 -16.63 -11.87 -21.43
N PRO A 202 -16.88 -10.74 -20.77
CA PRO A 202 -17.55 -10.74 -19.48
C PRO A 202 -18.98 -11.21 -19.68
N VAL A 203 -19.30 -12.39 -19.14
CA VAL A 203 -20.66 -12.62 -18.66
C VAL A 203 -20.90 -11.52 -17.64
N ARG A 204 -21.86 -10.63 -17.92
CA ARG A 204 -22.34 -9.59 -17.02
C ARG A 204 -22.91 -10.24 -15.75
N THR A 205 -22.07 -10.69 -14.84
CA THR A 205 -22.44 -10.83 -13.44
C THR A 205 -22.16 -9.48 -12.79
N GLN A 206 -23.17 -8.62 -12.89
CA GLN A 206 -23.30 -7.44 -12.05
C GLN A 206 -23.35 -7.90 -10.59
N TYR A 207 -22.20 -8.08 -9.95
CA TYR A 207 -22.13 -7.83 -8.52
C TYR A 207 -22.15 -6.32 -8.33
N ARG A 208 -23.37 -5.75 -8.42
CA ARG A 208 -23.69 -4.47 -7.79
C ARG A 208 -23.43 -4.66 -6.29
N ARG A 209 -22.28 -4.20 -5.81
CA ARG A 209 -22.21 -3.73 -4.43
C ARG A 209 -22.98 -2.41 -4.39
N PRO A 210 -23.96 -2.26 -3.48
CA PRO A 210 -24.51 -0.94 -3.16
C PRO A 210 -23.36 -0.05 -2.67
N ASP A 211 -23.29 1.14 -3.28
CA ASP A 211 -22.72 2.38 -2.77
C ASP A 211 -21.53 2.33 -1.79
N MET A 212 -20.32 2.43 -2.33
CA MET A 212 -19.26 3.23 -1.69
C MET A 212 -18.21 3.57 -2.75
N HIS A 213 -18.60 4.40 -3.71
CA HIS A 213 -17.65 5.00 -4.64
C HIS A 213 -16.69 5.88 -3.85
N THR A 214 -15.40 5.53 -3.86
CA THR A 214 -14.41 6.30 -3.12
C THR A 214 -14.30 7.70 -3.75
N HIS A 215 -14.09 8.73 -2.94
CA HIS A 215 -13.95 10.11 -3.41
C HIS A 215 -12.92 10.26 -4.56
N SER A 216 -11.88 9.43 -4.57
CA SER A 216 -10.85 9.42 -5.62
C SER A 216 -11.29 8.84 -6.96
N GLU A 217 -12.22 7.88 -6.98
CA GLU A 217 -12.73 7.31 -8.25
C GLU A 217 -13.63 8.32 -8.97
N HIS A 218 -14.47 9.02 -8.21
CA HIS A 218 -15.27 10.13 -8.75
C HIS A 218 -14.39 11.26 -9.28
N ASP A 219 -13.35 11.63 -8.55
CA ASP A 219 -12.41 12.66 -8.99
C ASP A 219 -11.70 12.24 -10.29
N TRP A 220 -11.25 10.98 -10.37
CA TRP A 220 -10.61 10.44 -11.55
C TRP A 220 -11.55 10.45 -12.77
N ALA A 221 -12.79 10.00 -12.60
CA ALA A 221 -13.79 9.97 -13.66
C ALA A 221 -14.11 11.39 -14.15
N TRP A 222 -14.34 12.32 -13.21
CA TRP A 222 -14.60 13.73 -13.51
C TRP A 222 -13.42 14.38 -14.24
N VAL A 223 -12.18 14.25 -13.72
CA VAL A 223 -10.98 14.81 -14.38
C VAL A 223 -10.80 14.23 -15.78
N SER A 224 -10.96 12.92 -15.94
CA SER A 224 -10.80 12.26 -17.25
C SER A 224 -11.84 12.77 -18.26
N GLN A 225 -13.07 12.99 -17.81
CA GLN A 225 -14.15 13.53 -18.64
C GLN A 225 -13.86 14.98 -19.03
N GLU A 226 -13.52 15.85 -18.09
CA GLU A 226 -13.28 17.27 -18.38
C GLU A 226 -12.07 17.49 -19.29
N LEU A 227 -10.99 16.70 -19.12
CA LEU A 227 -9.85 16.73 -20.03
C LEU A 227 -10.22 16.26 -21.44
N ALA A 228 -11.14 15.29 -21.57
CA ALA A 228 -11.66 14.86 -22.86
C ALA A 228 -12.51 15.97 -23.55
N HIS A 229 -13.16 16.83 -22.76
CA HIS A 229 -13.86 18.03 -23.25
C HIS A 229 -12.92 19.23 -23.51
N GLY A 230 -11.60 19.04 -23.39
CA GLY A 230 -10.61 20.07 -23.69
C GLY A 230 -10.43 21.13 -22.61
N LYS A 231 -10.92 20.88 -21.38
CA LYS A 231 -10.70 21.80 -20.28
C LYS A 231 -9.23 21.89 -19.90
N ASP A 232 -8.77 23.11 -19.60
CA ASP A 232 -7.38 23.34 -19.24
C ASP A 232 -6.98 22.59 -17.95
N ALA A 233 -5.82 21.94 -17.98
CA ALA A 233 -5.31 21.12 -16.90
C ALA A 233 -4.95 21.93 -15.65
N ALA A 234 -4.50 23.18 -15.78
CA ALA A 234 -4.20 24.03 -14.62
C ALA A 234 -5.48 24.49 -13.93
N ILE A 235 -6.53 24.83 -14.70
CA ILE A 235 -7.86 25.13 -14.16
C ILE A 235 -8.43 23.92 -13.41
N LEU A 236 -8.39 22.73 -14.04
CA LEU A 236 -8.84 21.48 -13.41
C LEU A 236 -8.07 21.15 -12.12
N THR A 237 -6.77 21.43 -12.08
CA THR A 237 -5.95 21.23 -10.89
C THR A 237 -6.45 22.12 -9.74
N LYS A 238 -6.75 23.40 -9.99
CA LYS A 238 -7.26 24.32 -8.97
C LYS A 238 -8.64 23.92 -8.48
N GLU A 239 -9.55 23.57 -9.39
CA GLU A 239 -10.89 23.12 -9.04
C GLU A 239 -10.87 21.84 -8.21
N LEU A 240 -10.07 20.85 -8.60
CA LEU A 240 -9.95 19.60 -7.84
C LEU A 240 -9.35 19.84 -6.45
N ALA A 241 -8.33 20.71 -6.35
CA ALA A 241 -7.75 21.08 -5.06
C ALA A 241 -8.79 21.76 -4.15
N SER A 242 -9.62 22.64 -4.69
CA SER A 242 -10.71 23.28 -3.95
C SER A 242 -11.79 22.29 -3.49
N ARG A 243 -12.15 21.33 -4.35
CA ARG A 243 -13.13 20.27 -4.02
C ARG A 243 -12.61 19.30 -2.96
N ARG A 244 -11.29 19.19 -2.83
CA ARG A 244 -10.60 18.25 -1.94
C ARG A 244 -9.80 18.92 -0.83
N SER A 245 -10.36 20.00 -0.29
CA SER A 245 -9.83 20.65 0.91
C SER A 245 -9.77 19.73 2.14
N ASP A 246 -10.49 18.59 2.09
CA ASP A 246 -10.41 17.50 3.09
C ASP A 246 -9.07 16.77 3.08
N LYS A 247 -8.28 16.85 1.99
CA LYS A 247 -7.00 16.14 1.89
C LYS A 247 -5.89 16.89 2.65
N PRO A 248 -4.92 16.18 3.25
CA PRO A 248 -3.77 16.81 3.90
C PRO A 248 -2.91 17.69 2.97
N ASN A 249 -2.91 17.40 1.66
CA ASN A 249 -2.29 18.25 0.64
C ASN A 249 -3.16 18.23 -0.63
N PRO A 250 -4.18 19.10 -0.72
CA PRO A 250 -5.14 19.12 -1.83
C PRO A 250 -4.47 19.43 -3.16
N SER A 251 -3.50 20.35 -3.14
CA SER A 251 -2.75 20.78 -4.32
C SER A 251 -1.92 19.64 -4.92
N TYR A 252 -1.18 18.91 -4.08
CA TYR A 252 -0.41 17.75 -4.52
C TYR A 252 -1.32 16.65 -5.10
N TYR A 253 -2.41 16.33 -4.40
CA TYR A 253 -3.40 15.36 -4.84
C TYR A 253 -3.98 15.73 -6.22
N ALA A 254 -4.42 16.98 -6.37
CA ALA A 254 -5.00 17.46 -7.62
C ALA A 254 -4.01 17.42 -8.79
N GLN A 255 -2.78 17.89 -8.57
CA GLN A 255 -1.72 17.81 -9.56
C GLN A 255 -1.49 16.35 -10.00
N ARG A 256 -1.43 15.42 -9.05
CA ARG A 256 -1.19 13.98 -9.31
C ARG A 256 -2.30 13.39 -10.18
N THR A 257 -3.55 13.65 -9.84
CA THR A 257 -4.72 13.10 -10.55
C THR A 257 -4.79 13.66 -11.97
N VAL A 258 -4.64 14.97 -12.15
CA VAL A 258 -4.71 15.64 -13.46
C VAL A 258 -3.54 15.25 -14.37
N ASP A 259 -2.33 15.17 -13.83
CA ASP A 259 -1.14 14.84 -14.61
C ASP A 259 -1.17 13.37 -15.07
N MET A 260 -1.64 12.45 -14.22
CA MET A 260 -1.82 11.05 -14.59
C MET A 260 -2.93 10.86 -15.64
N ALA A 261 -4.06 11.57 -15.51
CA ALA A 261 -5.13 11.53 -16.51
C ALA A 261 -4.69 12.14 -17.85
N SER A 262 -3.95 13.26 -17.82
CA SER A 262 -3.39 13.89 -19.02
C SER A 262 -2.41 12.97 -19.74
N ALA A 263 -1.47 12.37 -19.00
CA ALA A 263 -0.48 11.46 -19.56
C ALA A 263 -1.14 10.25 -20.23
N ARG A 264 -2.16 9.67 -19.59
CA ARG A 264 -2.92 8.57 -20.17
C ARG A 264 -3.66 8.99 -21.44
N GLN A 265 -4.28 10.16 -21.46
CA GLN A 265 -4.99 10.66 -22.64
C GLN A 265 -4.04 10.92 -23.81
N TRP A 266 -2.90 11.58 -23.57
CA TRP A 266 -1.90 11.84 -24.60
C TRP A 266 -1.33 10.54 -25.19
N LEU A 267 -1.02 9.56 -24.35
CA LEU A 267 -0.54 8.25 -24.83
C LEU A 267 -1.62 7.52 -25.64
N LEU A 268 -2.90 7.61 -25.27
CA LEU A 268 -4.01 7.07 -26.08
C LEU A 268 -4.17 7.80 -27.42
N GLN A 269 -3.75 9.06 -27.50
CA GLN A 269 -3.75 9.87 -28.72
C GLN A 269 -2.49 9.67 -29.58
N GLY A 270 -1.57 8.79 -29.16
CA GLY A 270 -0.35 8.46 -29.91
C GLY A 270 0.85 9.37 -29.62
N THR A 271 0.77 10.24 -28.62
CA THR A 271 1.92 11.07 -28.20
C THR A 271 3.05 10.18 -27.68
N SER A 272 4.29 10.48 -28.07
CA SER A 272 5.44 9.70 -27.60
C SER A 272 5.65 9.85 -26.09
N ILE A 273 6.24 8.84 -25.44
CA ILE A 273 6.51 8.91 -24.00
C ILE A 273 7.44 10.08 -23.65
N GLN A 274 8.39 10.43 -24.53
CA GLN A 274 9.30 11.55 -24.31
C GLN A 274 8.56 12.88 -24.37
N ASP A 275 7.62 13.04 -25.30
CA ASP A 275 6.79 14.25 -25.41
C ASP A 275 5.81 14.38 -24.24
N VAL A 276 5.30 13.26 -23.73
CA VAL A 276 4.49 13.25 -22.50
C VAL A 276 5.32 13.72 -21.31
N ILE A 277 6.54 13.21 -21.14
CA ILE A 277 7.46 13.65 -20.08
C ILE A 277 7.72 15.15 -20.20
N ALA A 278 8.12 15.64 -21.37
CA ALA A 278 8.40 17.05 -21.60
C ALA A 278 7.18 17.94 -21.35
N SER A 279 5.98 17.47 -21.70
CA SER A 279 4.73 18.21 -21.48
C SER A 279 4.36 18.29 -19.99
N LEU A 280 4.61 17.23 -19.22
CA LEU A 280 4.41 17.22 -17.77
C LEU A 280 5.44 18.11 -17.05
N GLU A 281 6.71 18.05 -17.46
CA GLU A 281 7.78 18.90 -16.93
C GLU A 281 7.44 20.38 -17.14
N ARG A 282 7.13 20.76 -18.38
CA ARG A 282 6.78 22.15 -18.73
C ARG A 282 5.59 22.67 -17.91
N ARG A 283 4.60 21.80 -17.65
CA ARG A 283 3.41 22.16 -16.85
C ARG A 283 3.76 22.51 -15.41
N ARG A 284 4.73 21.81 -14.81
CA ARG A 284 5.00 21.89 -13.36
C ARG A 284 6.32 22.56 -13.01
N GLN A 285 7.13 22.97 -13.99
CA GLN A 285 8.45 23.59 -13.77
C GLN A 285 8.40 24.89 -12.93
N LEU A 286 7.28 25.62 -12.97
CA LEU A 286 7.09 26.84 -12.16
C LEU A 286 6.53 26.54 -10.76
N GLU A 287 6.03 25.32 -10.54
CA GLU A 287 5.37 24.91 -9.28
C GLU A 287 6.26 23.98 -8.43
N ILE A 288 7.26 23.32 -9.02
CA ILE A 288 8.04 22.25 -8.42
C ILE A 288 9.53 22.40 -8.79
N PRO A 289 10.49 22.16 -7.87
CA PRO A 289 11.91 22.15 -8.20
C PRO A 289 12.24 21.21 -9.37
N ASN A 290 13.12 21.64 -10.29
CA ASN A 290 13.41 20.95 -11.55
C ASN A 290 13.74 19.45 -11.38
N ALA A 291 14.60 19.10 -10.43
CA ALA A 291 14.97 17.69 -10.20
C ALA A 291 13.76 16.82 -9.81
N THR A 292 12.90 17.34 -8.94
CA THR A 292 11.66 16.67 -8.51
C THR A 292 10.62 16.65 -9.62
N CYS A 293 10.54 17.72 -10.42
CA CYS A 293 9.65 17.82 -11.58
C CYS A 293 9.95 16.73 -12.61
N SER A 294 11.22 16.58 -12.99
CA SER A 294 11.67 15.56 -13.95
C SER A 294 11.46 14.14 -13.45
N ALA A 295 11.80 13.86 -12.18
CA ALA A 295 11.58 12.53 -11.60
C ALA A 295 10.08 12.16 -11.61
N ARG A 296 9.22 13.11 -11.22
CA ARG A 296 7.77 12.94 -11.19
C ARG A 296 7.18 12.75 -12.59
N ALA A 297 7.63 13.52 -13.58
CA ALA A 297 7.15 13.40 -14.95
C ALA A 297 7.46 12.02 -15.56
N ARG A 298 8.68 11.51 -15.35
CA ARG A 298 9.07 10.17 -15.81
C ARG A 298 8.25 9.07 -15.15
N GLU A 299 8.05 9.16 -13.83
CA GLU A 299 7.23 8.20 -13.10
C GLU A 299 5.77 8.20 -13.60
N ILE A 300 5.17 9.39 -13.79
CA ILE A 300 3.81 9.52 -14.29
C ILE A 300 3.69 8.95 -15.71
N ALA A 301 4.61 9.29 -16.61
CA ALA A 301 4.58 8.82 -17.99
C ALA A 301 4.74 7.29 -18.08
N ALA A 302 5.65 6.69 -17.30
CA ALA A 302 5.82 5.24 -17.23
C ALA A 302 4.58 4.56 -16.64
N THR A 303 3.98 5.14 -15.59
CA THR A 303 2.75 4.62 -15.01
C THR A 303 1.58 4.68 -16.01
N ALA A 304 1.41 5.80 -16.71
CA ALA A 304 0.37 5.96 -17.73
C ALA A 304 0.57 5.03 -18.94
N GLN A 305 1.82 4.81 -19.37
CA GLN A 305 2.15 3.85 -20.43
C GLN A 305 1.71 2.43 -20.05
N ARG A 306 1.96 2.03 -18.80
CA ARG A 306 1.48 0.75 -18.28
C ARG A 306 -0.06 0.71 -18.17
N MET A 307 -0.73 1.84 -17.93
CA MET A 307 -2.20 1.89 -17.92
C MET A 307 -2.82 1.65 -19.31
N ILE A 308 -2.16 2.10 -20.39
CA ILE A 308 -2.68 1.92 -21.76
C ILE A 308 -2.32 0.56 -22.35
N ALA A 309 -1.16 -0.01 -22.01
CA ALA A 309 -0.72 -1.33 -22.49
C ALA A 309 -1.53 -2.51 -21.90
N ARG A 310 -2.55 -2.22 -21.09
CA ARG A 310 -3.43 -3.18 -20.41
C ARG A 310 -4.88 -3.11 -20.90
N LYS A 311 -5.15 -2.28 -21.91
CA LYS A 311 -6.39 -2.26 -22.69
C LYS A 311 -6.20 -3.15 -23.91
#